data_AF-A0A6A6VS27-F1
#
_entry.id   AF-A0A6A6VS27-F1
#
_cell.length_a   1.000
_cell.length_b   1.000
_cell.length_c   1.000
_cell.angle_alpha   90.00
_cell.angle_beta   90.00
_cell.angle_gamma   90.00
#
_symmetry.space_group_name_H-M   'P 1'
#
loop_
_entity.id
_entity.type
_entity.pdbx_description
1 polymer ?
#
loop_
_entity_poly.entity_id
_entity_poly.type
_entity_poly.pdbx_seq_one_letter_code
_entity_poly.pdbx_strand_id
1 'polypeptide(L)'
;MSQAMPAPTTTPQGSQEPTSNDQQRLPSPRPAETHNNFNTTTTPHTPIASQPPTQTLARRLDAGEDLWVWKLGLRAAAIVVGIVGTACFAWGLATTPNGPYSSDLDYSWGFPWTIITFGVSAVFCSVCILVLLLRRPNRPVHPGVAVGMDLLLWMGLAITGTFALMCVTSIMSFGSHGIIGGYYSSEGRFEQSLNGTWVWAREEEDYYYGTPRSCDQSSYNSYSYGGAVGSYTFDSCADVDKWVNHLWSLKSKRVTTLMVGVVCQYLSMVLHLILFIWACVDTHRRNENKVSKDAELLATDIVMKMIKSGAVVPGPNQSTAQQSLLQNAQMPQGWMPVPMAPQPAMVGPEKGEVSRFA
;
A
#
# COMPACT_ATOMS: atom_id res chain seq x y z
N MET A 1 -42.92 -29.68 8.49
CA MET A 1 -43.65 -29.12 7.33
C MET A 1 -43.23 -27.68 7.14
N SER A 2 -42.27 -27.43 6.26
CA SER A 2 -42.24 -26.29 5.33
C SER A 2 -41.00 -26.50 4.46
N GLN A 3 -41.23 -26.88 3.21
CA GLN A 3 -40.21 -27.11 2.19
C GLN A 3 -39.77 -25.75 1.63
N ALA A 4 -38.46 -25.50 1.60
CA ALA A 4 -37.89 -24.40 0.82
C ALA A 4 -37.20 -24.98 -0.42
N MET A 5 -37.65 -24.53 -1.58
CA MET A 5 -37.16 -24.92 -2.91
C MET A 5 -35.75 -24.36 -3.17
N PRO A 6 -34.88 -25.08 -3.92
CA PRO A 6 -33.62 -24.53 -4.40
C PRO A 6 -33.81 -23.72 -5.70
N ALA A 7 -33.06 -22.62 -5.81
CA ALA A 7 -32.98 -21.75 -6.99
C ALA A 7 -32.14 -22.39 -8.12
N PRO A 8 -32.43 -22.05 -9.40
CA PRO A 8 -31.74 -22.64 -10.55
C PRO A 8 -30.35 -22.03 -10.80
N THR A 9 -29.35 -22.90 -10.88
CA THR A 9 -27.99 -22.61 -11.38
C THR A 9 -28.05 -22.35 -12.89
N THR A 10 -27.75 -21.12 -13.31
CA THR A 10 -27.54 -20.77 -14.72
C THR A 10 -26.04 -20.78 -15.02
N THR A 11 -25.64 -21.74 -15.84
CA THR A 11 -24.29 -21.88 -16.43
C THR A 11 -24.15 -20.96 -17.64
N PRO A 12 -23.16 -20.06 -17.72
CA PRO A 12 -22.81 -19.41 -18.98
C PRO A 12 -21.94 -20.35 -19.82
N GLN A 13 -22.52 -20.72 -20.95
CA GLN A 13 -22.00 -21.50 -22.05
C GLN A 13 -20.84 -20.75 -22.76
N GLY A 14 -19.86 -21.51 -23.24
CA GLY A 14 -18.54 -21.03 -23.66
C GLY A 14 -18.49 -20.02 -24.81
N SER A 15 -17.42 -19.22 -24.80
CA SER A 15 -16.88 -18.57 -25.98
C SER A 15 -15.73 -19.42 -26.51
N GLN A 16 -15.98 -20.07 -27.65
CA GLN A 16 -14.96 -20.71 -28.47
C GLN A 16 -14.06 -19.64 -29.06
N GLU A 17 -12.77 -19.75 -28.75
CA GLU A 17 -11.71 -18.96 -29.37
C GLU A 17 -11.43 -19.55 -30.78
N PRO A 18 -11.43 -18.72 -31.84
CA PRO A 18 -11.13 -19.20 -33.19
C PRO A 18 -9.63 -19.49 -33.34
N THR A 19 -9.33 -20.76 -33.56
CA THR A 19 -8.05 -21.26 -34.07
C THR A 19 -7.76 -20.68 -35.45
N SER A 20 -6.89 -19.67 -35.48
CA SER A 20 -6.23 -19.19 -36.71
C SER A 20 -5.13 -20.19 -37.09
N ASN A 21 -5.48 -21.14 -37.95
CA ASN A 21 -4.54 -21.85 -38.81
C ASN A 21 -4.03 -20.90 -39.91
N ASP A 22 -2.94 -21.33 -40.56
CA ASP A 22 -2.34 -20.78 -41.79
C ASP A 22 -1.36 -19.60 -41.63
N GLN A 23 -0.07 -19.91 -41.70
CA GLN A 23 0.61 -19.94 -43.01
C GLN A 23 2.06 -20.44 -42.89
N GLN A 24 2.31 -21.57 -43.55
CA GLN A 24 3.62 -22.01 -44.03
C GLN A 24 4.38 -20.85 -44.69
N ARG A 25 5.56 -20.54 -44.18
CA ARG A 25 6.55 -19.75 -44.92
C ARG A 25 7.62 -20.69 -45.47
N LEU A 26 7.71 -20.74 -46.80
CA LEU A 26 8.71 -21.47 -47.57
C LEU A 26 10.15 -21.04 -47.21
N PRO A 27 11.14 -21.93 -47.32
CA PRO A 27 12.55 -21.58 -47.29
C PRO A 27 12.94 -20.84 -48.58
N SER A 28 13.50 -19.65 -48.42
CA SER A 28 14.05 -18.87 -49.54
C SER A 28 15.41 -19.46 -49.96
N PRO A 29 15.67 -19.65 -51.27
CA PRO A 29 16.94 -20.15 -51.76
C PRO A 29 18.04 -19.08 -51.69
N ARG A 30 19.24 -19.56 -51.34
CA ARG A 30 20.50 -18.83 -51.22
C ARG A 30 21.14 -18.69 -52.60
N PRO A 31 21.43 -17.49 -53.11
CA PRO A 31 22.34 -17.33 -54.24
C PRO A 31 23.79 -17.48 -53.76
N ALA A 32 24.53 -18.29 -54.49
CA ALA A 32 25.98 -18.35 -54.49
C ALA A 32 26.57 -17.24 -55.37
N GLU A 33 27.90 -17.12 -55.33
CA GLU A 33 28.77 -16.25 -56.13
C GLU A 33 28.95 -14.81 -55.58
N THR A 34 30.10 -14.15 -55.66
CA THR A 34 31.35 -14.42 -56.39
C THR A 34 32.53 -13.72 -55.71
N HIS A 35 33.71 -14.23 -56.02
CA HIS A 35 35.05 -13.76 -55.70
C HIS A 35 35.39 -12.31 -56.12
N ASN A 36 36.43 -11.79 -55.44
CA ASN A 36 37.41 -10.77 -55.86
C ASN A 36 37.00 -9.29 -55.86
N ASN A 37 37.53 -8.55 -54.87
CA ASN A 37 38.47 -7.46 -55.17
C ASN A 37 39.27 -7.07 -53.93
N PHE A 38 40.58 -7.25 -54.02
CA PHE A 38 41.58 -6.81 -53.06
C PHE A 38 41.83 -5.32 -53.27
N ASN A 39 40.95 -4.47 -52.75
CA ASN A 39 41.21 -3.03 -52.64
C ASN A 39 41.75 -2.75 -51.23
N THR A 40 43.03 -2.44 -51.17
CA THR A 40 43.75 -1.89 -50.01
C THR A 40 43.11 -0.56 -49.60
N THR A 41 42.00 -0.65 -48.88
CA THR A 41 41.31 0.49 -48.30
C THR A 41 42.02 0.84 -47.01
N THR A 42 42.76 1.94 -47.05
CA THR A 42 43.33 2.61 -45.89
C THR A 42 42.23 2.77 -44.86
N THR A 43 42.28 2.00 -43.79
CA THR A 43 41.25 1.99 -42.75
C THR A 43 41.27 3.36 -42.09
N PRO A 44 40.25 4.22 -42.26
CA PRO A 44 40.21 5.46 -41.51
C PRO A 44 40.11 5.08 -40.03
N HIS A 45 41.08 5.55 -39.23
CA HIS A 45 41.03 5.42 -37.79
C HIS A 45 39.66 5.94 -37.32
N THR A 46 38.76 5.00 -37.00
CA THR A 46 37.47 5.33 -36.42
C THR A 46 37.80 6.01 -35.11
N PRO A 47 37.45 7.30 -34.93
CA PRO A 47 37.75 8.01 -33.70
C PRO A 47 37.18 7.18 -32.57
N ILE A 48 38.04 6.81 -31.61
CA ILE A 48 37.66 6.05 -30.42
C ILE A 48 36.50 6.82 -29.79
N ALA A 49 35.29 6.30 -29.93
CA ALA A 49 34.08 6.93 -29.43
C ALA A 49 34.29 7.11 -27.93
N SER A 50 34.47 8.37 -27.50
CA SER A 50 34.63 8.74 -26.10
C SER A 50 33.50 8.10 -25.32
N GLN A 51 33.81 7.14 -24.45
CA GLN A 51 32.79 6.50 -23.63
C GLN A 51 32.04 7.59 -22.86
N PRO A 52 30.69 7.62 -22.93
CA PRO A 52 29.92 8.61 -22.20
C PRO A 52 30.26 8.48 -20.71
N PRO A 53 30.44 9.60 -19.99
CA PRO A 53 30.85 9.59 -18.60
C PRO A 53 29.94 8.69 -17.78
N THR A 54 30.52 7.88 -16.89
CA THR A 54 29.81 6.98 -15.99
C THR A 54 28.81 7.78 -15.16
N GLN A 55 27.53 7.67 -15.51
CA GLN A 55 26.46 8.37 -14.80
C GLN A 55 26.40 7.90 -13.34
N THR A 56 26.40 8.84 -12.41
CA THR A 56 26.23 8.59 -10.97
C THR A 56 24.86 7.97 -10.66
N LEU A 57 24.77 7.20 -9.57
CA LEU A 57 23.53 6.52 -9.17
C LEU A 57 22.36 7.51 -9.02
N ALA A 58 22.60 8.67 -8.39
CA ALA A 58 21.61 9.73 -8.22
C ALA A 58 21.04 10.19 -9.58
N ARG A 59 21.92 10.48 -10.55
CA ARG A 59 21.49 10.91 -11.90
C ARG A 59 20.68 9.83 -12.63
N ARG A 60 20.98 8.54 -12.38
CA ARG A 60 20.20 7.42 -12.92
C ARG A 60 18.82 7.32 -12.28
N LEU A 61 18.71 7.59 -10.98
CA LEU A 61 17.44 7.59 -10.24
C LEU A 61 16.57 8.79 -10.65
N ASP A 62 17.16 9.98 -10.75
CA ASP A 62 16.47 11.19 -11.21
C ASP A 62 15.92 11.03 -12.63
N ALA A 63 16.64 10.32 -13.51
CA ALA A 63 16.15 10.04 -14.85
C ALA A 63 15.01 9.00 -14.90
N GLY A 64 14.87 8.18 -13.84
CA GLY A 64 13.88 7.11 -13.79
C GLY A 64 12.55 7.52 -13.16
N GLU A 65 12.59 8.41 -12.16
CA GLU A 65 11.42 8.80 -11.38
C GLU A 65 11.59 10.19 -10.76
N ASP A 66 10.70 11.11 -11.13
CA ASP A 66 10.61 12.41 -10.46
C ASP A 66 10.22 12.23 -9.00
N LEU A 67 10.90 12.96 -8.11
CA LEU A 67 10.64 12.98 -6.67
C LEU A 67 10.85 11.61 -5.99
N TRP A 68 11.74 10.75 -6.51
CA TRP A 68 12.04 9.44 -5.92
C TRP A 68 12.44 9.53 -4.44
N VAL A 69 13.16 10.58 -4.03
CA VAL A 69 13.57 10.81 -2.63
C VAL A 69 12.36 10.96 -1.71
N TRP A 70 11.34 11.70 -2.14
CA TRP A 70 10.13 11.93 -1.35
C TRP A 70 9.34 10.63 -1.18
N LYS A 71 9.15 9.87 -2.27
CA LYS A 71 8.46 8.58 -2.22
C LYS A 71 9.20 7.57 -1.37
N LEU A 72 10.53 7.52 -1.49
CA LEU A 72 11.38 6.69 -0.64
C LEU A 72 11.23 7.07 0.84
N GLY A 73 11.23 8.38 1.14
CA GLY A 73 11.03 8.90 2.49
C GLY A 73 9.68 8.52 3.08
N LEU A 74 8.59 8.65 2.31
CA LEU A 74 7.25 8.23 2.75
C LEU A 74 7.16 6.73 3.02
N ARG A 75 7.80 5.89 2.20
CA ARG A 75 7.87 4.43 2.43
C ARG A 75 8.66 4.09 3.69
N ALA A 76 9.79 4.75 3.90
CA ALA A 76 10.60 4.56 5.11
C ALA A 76 9.82 4.99 6.37
N ALA A 77 9.11 6.12 6.31
CA ALA A 77 8.25 6.58 7.39
C ALA A 77 7.13 5.56 7.69
N ALA A 78 6.48 5.02 6.65
CA ALA A 78 5.44 4.00 6.82
C ALA A 78 5.98 2.73 7.50
N ILE A 79 7.20 2.30 7.18
CA ILE A 79 7.85 1.15 7.86
C ILE A 79 8.08 1.44 9.34
N VAL A 80 8.65 2.60 9.67
CA VAL A 80 8.93 2.98 11.07
C VAL A 80 7.64 3.04 11.88
N VAL A 81 6.62 3.72 11.34
CA VAL A 81 5.29 3.81 11.97
C VAL A 81 4.68 2.41 12.14
N GLY A 82 4.82 1.54 11.13
CA GLY A 82 4.32 0.17 11.18
C GLY A 82 5.00 -0.69 12.24
N ILE A 83 6.32 -0.56 12.43
CA ILE A 83 7.07 -1.27 13.47
C ILE A 83 6.64 -0.80 14.86
N VAL A 84 6.53 0.51 15.08
CA VAL A 84 6.09 1.07 16.37
C VAL A 84 4.65 0.64 16.68
N GLY A 85 3.75 0.73 15.71
CA GLY A 85 2.36 0.27 15.85
C GLY A 85 2.28 -1.22 16.18
N THR A 86 3.04 -2.07 15.45
CA THR A 86 3.12 -3.51 15.71
C THR A 86 3.62 -3.81 17.12
N ALA A 87 4.66 -3.11 17.58
CA ALA A 87 5.19 -3.30 18.93
C ALA A 87 4.16 -2.94 20.02
N CYS A 88 3.39 -1.86 19.83
CA CYS A 88 2.34 -1.46 20.77
C CYS A 88 1.22 -2.52 20.88
N PHE A 89 0.71 -3.00 19.74
CA PHE A 89 -0.35 -4.01 19.73
C PHE A 89 0.14 -5.39 20.15
N ALA A 90 1.37 -5.78 19.79
CA ALA A 90 1.99 -7.02 20.26
C ALA A 90 2.19 -7.01 21.78
N TRP A 91 2.64 -5.89 22.35
CA TRP A 91 2.70 -5.72 23.80
C TRP A 91 1.30 -5.78 24.44
N GLY A 92 0.30 -5.16 23.81
CA GLY A 92 -1.10 -5.25 24.24
C GLY A 92 -1.58 -6.69 24.34
N LEU A 93 -1.36 -7.47 23.28
CA LEU A 93 -1.71 -8.88 23.18
C LEU A 93 -0.94 -9.75 24.18
N ALA A 94 0.36 -9.51 24.35
CA ALA A 94 1.20 -10.25 25.29
C ALA A 94 0.88 -9.94 26.77
N THR A 95 0.23 -8.80 27.04
CA THR A 95 -0.19 -8.39 28.38
C THR A 95 -1.68 -8.60 28.62
N THR A 96 -2.39 -9.28 27.71
CA THR A 96 -3.80 -9.62 27.92
C THR A 96 -3.94 -10.50 29.14
N PRO A 97 -4.70 -10.06 30.16
CA PRO A 97 -4.90 -10.85 31.35
C PRO A 97 -5.79 -12.03 31.00
N ASN A 98 -5.34 -13.21 31.40
CA ASN A 98 -6.14 -14.41 31.36
C ASN A 98 -6.81 -14.54 32.75
N GLY A 99 -8.13 -14.68 32.80
CA GLY A 99 -8.87 -14.75 34.06
C GLY A 99 -10.38 -14.53 33.89
N PRO A 100 -11.17 -14.61 34.97
CA PRO A 100 -12.65 -14.53 34.92
C PRO A 100 -13.21 -13.19 34.41
N TYR A 101 -12.37 -12.16 34.36
CA TYR A 101 -12.70 -10.84 33.80
C TYR A 101 -11.95 -10.56 32.49
N SER A 102 -11.37 -11.61 31.88
CA SER A 102 -10.61 -11.44 30.65
C SER A 102 -11.52 -10.97 29.53
N SER A 103 -12.77 -11.44 29.41
CA SER A 103 -13.68 -11.05 28.32
C SER A 103 -13.90 -9.55 28.20
N ASP A 104 -13.93 -8.83 29.33
CA ASP A 104 -14.09 -7.37 29.36
C ASP A 104 -12.81 -6.65 28.93
N LEU A 105 -11.68 -7.35 28.94
CA LEU A 105 -10.34 -6.90 28.55
C LEU A 105 -9.76 -7.72 27.38
N ASP A 106 -10.59 -8.54 26.72
CA ASP A 106 -10.16 -9.52 25.71
C ASP A 106 -10.34 -8.91 24.33
N TYR A 107 -9.22 -8.50 23.78
CA TYR A 107 -9.09 -7.93 22.45
C TYR A 107 -8.23 -8.83 21.56
N SER A 108 -8.06 -10.09 21.97
CA SER A 108 -7.34 -11.11 21.21
C SER A 108 -7.94 -11.29 19.81
N TRP A 109 -9.21 -10.95 19.62
CA TRP A 109 -9.85 -10.99 18.30
C TRP A 109 -9.45 -9.83 17.39
N GLY A 110 -9.21 -8.62 17.93
CA GLY A 110 -8.99 -7.41 17.13
C GLY A 110 -7.51 -7.12 16.84
N PHE A 111 -6.64 -7.30 17.83
CA PHE A 111 -5.21 -6.96 17.69
C PHE A 111 -4.45 -7.78 16.64
N PRO A 112 -4.68 -9.10 16.45
CA PRO A 112 -3.99 -9.85 15.41
C PRO A 112 -4.20 -9.27 14.01
N TRP A 113 -5.41 -8.78 13.70
CA TRP A 113 -5.69 -8.15 12.41
C TRP A 113 -4.88 -6.87 12.20
N THR A 114 -4.73 -6.05 13.24
CA THR A 114 -3.90 -4.83 13.15
C THR A 114 -2.43 -5.15 12.91
N ILE A 115 -1.89 -6.14 13.64
CA ILE A 115 -0.51 -6.64 13.49
C ILE A 115 -0.28 -7.18 12.08
N ILE A 116 -1.22 -7.96 11.53
CA ILE A 116 -1.13 -8.47 10.17
C ILE A 116 -1.11 -7.31 9.17
N THR A 117 -2.02 -6.33 9.29
CA THR A 117 -2.04 -5.19 8.36
C THR A 117 -0.77 -4.34 8.40
N PHE A 118 -0.20 -4.10 9.58
CA PHE A 118 1.11 -3.43 9.69
C PHE A 118 2.24 -4.29 9.10
N GLY A 119 2.24 -5.59 9.36
CA GLY A 119 3.23 -6.51 8.82
C GLY A 119 3.23 -6.50 7.29
N VAL A 120 2.07 -6.64 6.66
CA VAL A 120 1.93 -6.59 5.20
C VAL A 120 2.35 -5.22 4.66
N SER A 121 1.97 -4.13 5.33
CA SER A 121 2.39 -2.77 4.96
C SER A 121 3.92 -2.61 4.99
N ALA A 122 4.57 -3.03 6.08
CA ALA A 122 6.02 -2.93 6.26
C ALA A 122 6.78 -3.78 5.25
N VAL A 123 6.31 -5.01 5.00
CA VAL A 123 6.90 -5.90 3.98
C VAL A 123 6.76 -5.28 2.59
N PHE A 124 5.58 -4.79 2.23
CA PHE A 124 5.34 -4.18 0.92
C PHE A 124 6.20 -2.93 0.70
N CYS A 125 6.29 -2.05 1.70
CA CYS A 125 7.15 -0.87 1.63
C CYS A 125 8.63 -1.26 1.51
N SER A 126 9.07 -2.29 2.25
CA SER A 126 10.44 -2.81 2.17
C SER A 126 10.76 -3.36 0.77
N VAL A 127 9.83 -4.14 0.18
CA VAL A 127 9.98 -4.65 -1.19
C VAL A 127 10.07 -3.49 -2.18
N CYS A 128 9.25 -2.45 -2.05
CA CYS A 128 9.33 -1.28 -2.93
C CYS A 128 10.70 -0.58 -2.86
N ILE A 129 11.22 -0.40 -1.65
CA ILE A 129 12.56 0.19 -1.42
C ILE A 129 13.64 -0.70 -2.04
N LEU A 130 13.60 -2.01 -1.77
CA LEU A 130 14.58 -2.96 -2.30
C LEU A 130 14.54 -3.04 -3.83
N VAL A 131 13.37 -3.05 -4.45
CA VAL A 131 13.23 -3.05 -5.92
C VAL A 131 13.82 -1.76 -6.51
N LEU A 132 13.59 -0.61 -5.90
CA LEU A 132 14.15 0.66 -6.37
C LEU A 132 15.69 0.69 -6.28
N LEU A 133 16.27 0.13 -5.20
CA LEU A 133 17.71 0.17 -4.94
C LEU A 133 18.51 -0.94 -5.63
N LEU A 134 17.94 -2.14 -5.76
CA LEU A 134 18.67 -3.34 -6.20
C LEU A 134 18.45 -3.71 -7.67
N ARG A 135 17.32 -3.32 -8.29
CA ARG A 135 17.00 -3.74 -9.66
C ARG A 135 17.91 -3.05 -10.67
N ARG A 136 18.56 -3.81 -11.56
CA ARG A 136 19.38 -3.30 -12.67
C ARG A 136 18.73 -3.66 -14.02
N PRO A 137 18.44 -2.70 -14.91
CA PRO A 137 18.49 -1.24 -14.71
C PRO A 137 17.48 -0.78 -13.64
N ASN A 138 17.82 0.31 -12.93
CA ASN A 138 16.96 0.90 -11.90
C ASN A 138 15.64 1.30 -12.56
N ARG A 139 14.61 0.49 -12.32
CA ARG A 139 13.26 0.72 -12.81
C ARG A 139 12.32 0.65 -11.61
N PRO A 140 11.48 1.67 -11.39
CA PRO A 140 10.51 1.65 -10.31
C PRO A 140 9.54 0.48 -10.49
N VAL A 141 8.85 0.15 -9.39
CA VAL A 141 7.73 -0.80 -9.42
C VAL A 141 6.70 -0.33 -10.44
N HIS A 142 6.04 -1.26 -11.13
CA HIS A 142 5.01 -0.89 -12.09
C HIS A 142 3.93 -0.06 -11.38
N PRO A 143 3.58 1.14 -11.88
CA PRO A 143 2.74 2.07 -11.11
C PRO A 143 1.36 1.48 -10.83
N GLY A 144 0.80 0.67 -11.74
CA GLY A 144 -0.45 -0.05 -11.49
C GLY A 144 -0.41 -1.05 -10.31
N VAL A 145 0.73 -1.71 -10.05
CA VAL A 145 0.87 -2.60 -8.88
C VAL A 145 0.94 -1.78 -7.60
N ALA A 146 1.67 -0.65 -7.63
CA ALA A 146 1.75 0.26 -6.49
C ALA A 146 0.36 0.83 -6.15
N VAL A 147 -0.40 1.31 -7.14
CA VAL A 147 -1.78 1.81 -6.97
C VAL A 147 -2.66 0.77 -6.27
N GLY A 148 -2.71 -0.46 -6.80
CA GLY A 148 -3.57 -1.51 -6.26
C GLY A 148 -3.21 -1.88 -4.82
N MET A 149 -1.92 -2.04 -4.53
CA MET A 149 -1.46 -2.43 -3.19
C MET A 149 -1.64 -1.31 -2.17
N ASP A 150 -1.35 -0.05 -2.51
CA ASP A 150 -1.57 1.06 -1.58
C ASP A 150 -3.05 1.29 -1.29
N LEU A 151 -3.94 1.11 -2.28
CA LEU A 151 -5.37 1.16 -2.08
C LEU A 151 -5.88 0.05 -1.15
N LEU A 152 -5.43 -1.20 -1.38
CA LEU A 152 -5.77 -2.34 -0.53
C LEU A 152 -5.27 -2.15 0.90
N LEU A 153 -4.04 -1.66 1.07
CA LEU A 153 -3.48 -1.36 2.39
C LEU A 153 -4.22 -0.21 3.06
N TRP A 154 -4.58 0.85 2.33
CA TRP A 154 -5.38 1.95 2.88
C TRP A 154 -6.74 1.47 3.40
N MET A 155 -7.49 0.69 2.59
CA MET A 155 -8.77 0.10 3.00
C MET A 155 -8.61 -0.86 4.19
N GLY A 156 -7.60 -1.73 4.13
CA GLY A 156 -7.31 -2.68 5.21
C GLY A 156 -6.99 -1.97 6.52
N LEU A 157 -6.14 -0.95 6.47
CA LEU A 157 -5.76 -0.14 7.64
C LEU A 157 -6.95 0.66 8.18
N ALA A 158 -7.86 1.14 7.34
CA ALA A 158 -9.08 1.80 7.78
C ALA A 158 -9.97 0.84 8.59
N ILE A 159 -10.24 -0.36 8.06
CA ILE A 159 -11.06 -1.38 8.74
C ILE A 159 -10.38 -1.83 10.04
N THR A 160 -9.11 -2.23 10.00
CA THR A 160 -8.43 -2.69 11.23
C THR A 160 -8.19 -1.55 12.22
N GLY A 161 -8.14 -0.30 11.76
CA GLY A 161 -8.13 0.88 12.64
C GLY A 161 -9.42 1.08 13.41
N THR A 162 -10.58 0.75 12.83
CA THR A 162 -11.85 0.74 13.58
C THR A 162 -11.87 -0.34 14.66
N PHE A 163 -11.34 -1.54 14.37
CA PHE A 163 -11.20 -2.59 15.38
C PHE A 163 -10.25 -2.18 16.50
N ALA A 164 -9.10 -1.59 16.16
CA ALA A 164 -8.16 -1.08 17.15
C ALA A 164 -8.80 -0.04 18.08
N LEU A 165 -9.56 0.90 17.50
CA LEU A 165 -10.28 1.92 18.25
C LEU A 165 -11.34 1.30 19.15
N MET A 166 -12.14 0.36 18.64
CA MET A 166 -13.14 -0.37 19.43
C MET A 166 -12.50 -1.05 20.64
N CYS A 167 -11.39 -1.77 20.42
CA CYS A 167 -10.64 -2.41 21.51
C CYS A 167 -10.17 -1.40 22.56
N VAL A 168 -9.58 -0.27 22.15
CA VAL A 168 -9.11 0.75 23.09
C VAL A 168 -10.27 1.41 23.85
N THR A 169 -11.38 1.71 23.19
CA THR A 169 -12.57 2.29 23.85
C THR A 169 -13.16 1.36 24.89
N SER A 170 -13.15 0.04 24.65
CA SER A 170 -13.57 -0.96 25.61
C SER A 170 -12.62 -1.01 26.84
N ILE A 171 -11.30 -0.89 26.64
CA ILE A 171 -10.36 -0.78 27.79
C ILE A 171 -10.63 0.49 28.58
N MET A 172 -10.93 1.59 27.89
CA MET A 172 -11.25 2.86 28.55
C MET A 172 -12.54 2.76 29.37
N SER A 173 -13.55 2.05 28.87
CA SER A 173 -14.83 1.87 29.56
C SER A 173 -14.78 0.88 30.73
N PHE A 174 -13.80 -0.04 30.77
CA PHE A 174 -13.59 -0.94 31.90
C PHE A 174 -13.54 -0.16 33.22
N GLY A 175 -14.44 -0.46 34.16
CA GLY A 175 -14.54 0.23 35.47
C GLY A 175 -14.95 1.71 35.43
N SER A 176 -15.37 2.25 34.27
CA SER A 176 -15.74 3.68 34.15
C SER A 176 -17.02 4.06 34.91
N HIS A 177 -17.89 3.09 35.16
CA HIS A 177 -19.13 3.27 35.92
C HIS A 177 -18.97 3.00 37.43
N GLY A 178 -17.74 2.90 37.93
CA GLY A 178 -17.47 2.52 39.32
C GLY A 178 -17.78 1.06 39.62
N ILE A 179 -18.04 0.25 38.59
CA ILE A 179 -18.36 -1.17 38.67
C ILE A 179 -17.48 -1.95 37.69
N ILE A 180 -16.88 -3.06 38.13
CA ILE A 180 -16.20 -4.06 37.31
C ILE A 180 -16.93 -5.41 37.47
N GLY A 181 -17.23 -6.05 36.34
CA GLY A 181 -18.08 -7.25 36.27
C GLY A 181 -19.40 -6.93 35.56
N GLY A 182 -19.86 -7.87 34.73
CA GLY A 182 -21.08 -7.69 33.95
C GLY A 182 -22.35 -7.70 34.82
N TYR A 183 -23.39 -7.02 34.35
CA TYR A 183 -24.73 -7.00 34.97
C TYR A 183 -25.36 -8.39 35.14
N TYR A 184 -24.84 -9.40 34.43
CA TYR A 184 -25.30 -10.79 34.45
C TYR A 184 -24.26 -11.75 35.04
N SER A 185 -23.20 -11.22 35.66
CA SER A 185 -22.21 -12.01 36.36
C SER A 185 -22.88 -12.62 37.60
N SER A 186 -23.08 -13.94 37.60
CA SER A 186 -23.44 -14.69 38.80
C SER A 186 -22.36 -14.63 39.89
N GLU A 187 -21.19 -14.05 39.60
CA GLU A 187 -20.00 -14.01 40.44
C GLU A 187 -19.92 -12.73 41.31
N GLY A 188 -20.96 -11.89 41.25
CA GLY A 188 -21.01 -10.58 41.88
C GLY A 188 -20.22 -9.53 41.09
N ARG A 189 -20.05 -8.36 41.70
CA ARG A 189 -19.37 -7.22 41.08
C ARG A 189 -18.35 -6.58 42.01
N PHE A 190 -17.36 -5.93 41.41
CA PHE A 190 -16.42 -5.09 42.12
C PHE A 190 -16.89 -3.65 42.06
N GLU A 191 -16.95 -2.99 43.21
CA GLU A 191 -17.23 -1.56 43.32
C GLU A 191 -15.97 -0.81 43.73
N GLN A 192 -15.86 0.42 43.24
CA GLN A 192 -14.73 1.27 43.61
C GLN A 192 -14.97 1.88 44.99
N SER A 193 -14.11 1.53 45.95
CA SER A 193 -14.09 2.14 47.27
C SER A 193 -13.52 3.56 47.23
N LEU A 194 -13.79 4.36 48.26
CA LEU A 194 -13.32 5.75 48.40
C LEU A 194 -11.79 5.90 48.36
N ASN A 195 -11.06 4.84 48.70
CA ASN A 195 -9.60 4.79 48.62
C ASN A 195 -9.06 4.49 47.20
N GLY A 196 -9.95 4.36 46.20
CA GLY A 196 -9.60 4.04 44.82
C GLY A 196 -9.33 2.56 44.55
N THR A 197 -9.47 1.68 45.56
CA THR A 197 -9.35 0.23 45.39
C THR A 197 -10.68 -0.40 45.01
N TRP A 198 -10.63 -1.46 44.22
CA TRP A 198 -11.78 -2.27 43.86
C TRP A 198 -12.01 -3.30 44.95
N VAL A 199 -13.19 -3.25 45.55
CA VAL A 199 -13.63 -4.16 46.59
C VAL A 199 -14.83 -4.92 46.04
N TRP A 200 -14.84 -6.24 46.24
CA TRP A 200 -16.00 -7.03 45.88
C TRP A 200 -17.19 -6.59 46.74
N ALA A 201 -18.25 -6.10 46.08
CA ALA A 201 -19.46 -5.65 46.72
C ALA A 201 -20.59 -6.62 46.39
N ARG A 202 -21.37 -6.95 47.40
CA ARG A 202 -22.53 -7.84 47.27
C ARG A 202 -23.77 -6.99 47.10
N GLU A 203 -24.56 -7.24 46.06
CA GLU A 203 -25.89 -6.67 46.00
C GLU A 203 -26.89 -7.50 46.80
N GLU A 204 -27.86 -6.82 47.39
CA GLU A 204 -28.98 -7.45 48.08
C GLU A 204 -29.90 -8.22 47.11
N GLU A 205 -29.83 -7.88 45.82
CA GLU A 205 -30.63 -8.48 44.74
C GLU A 205 -29.95 -9.68 44.07
N ASP A 206 -28.69 -10.01 44.41
CA ASP A 206 -28.01 -11.15 43.83
C ASP A 206 -28.64 -12.48 44.28
N TYR A 207 -28.82 -13.42 43.35
CA TYR A 207 -29.36 -14.77 43.62
C TYR A 207 -28.61 -15.53 44.74
N TYR A 208 -27.38 -15.12 45.05
CA TYR A 208 -26.52 -15.70 46.08
C TYR A 208 -26.51 -14.94 47.40
N TYR A 209 -27.44 -14.00 47.61
CA TYR A 209 -27.56 -13.26 48.86
C TYR A 209 -27.58 -14.21 50.07
N GLY A 210 -26.69 -13.94 51.04
CA GLY A 210 -26.52 -14.76 52.24
C GLY A 210 -25.51 -15.92 52.15
N THR A 211 -24.97 -16.26 50.98
CA THR A 211 -23.89 -17.28 50.88
C THR A 211 -22.50 -16.64 51.00
N PRO A 212 -21.54 -17.22 51.74
CA PRO A 212 -20.17 -16.70 51.76
C PRO A 212 -19.55 -16.77 50.36
N ARG A 213 -18.84 -15.72 49.93
CA ARG A 213 -18.12 -15.70 48.65
C ARG A 213 -17.11 -16.84 48.68
N SER A 214 -17.28 -17.83 47.81
CA SER A 214 -16.28 -18.88 47.64
C SER A 214 -15.39 -18.49 46.47
N CYS A 215 -14.09 -18.31 46.72
CA CYS A 215 -13.08 -18.17 45.67
C CYS A 215 -12.19 -19.41 45.57
N ASP A 216 -12.43 -20.39 46.45
CA ASP A 216 -11.55 -21.51 46.73
C ASP A 216 -11.98 -22.77 45.93
N GLN A 217 -13.12 -22.69 45.21
CA GLN A 217 -13.68 -23.86 44.54
C GLN A 217 -13.25 -23.98 43.08
N SER A 218 -12.74 -25.17 42.78
CA SER A 218 -12.59 -25.74 41.44
C SER A 218 -13.89 -25.83 40.63
N SER A 219 -15.06 -25.53 41.20
CA SER A 219 -16.33 -25.44 40.48
C SER A 219 -16.41 -24.22 39.55
N TYR A 220 -15.57 -23.20 39.77
CA TYR A 220 -15.35 -22.10 38.80
C TYR A 220 -14.61 -22.55 37.52
N ASN A 221 -14.04 -23.77 37.49
CA ASN A 221 -13.33 -24.29 36.31
C ASN A 221 -14.23 -24.82 35.18
N SER A 222 -15.56 -24.78 35.29
CA SER A 222 -16.41 -25.43 34.28
C SER A 222 -16.75 -24.58 33.04
N TYR A 223 -16.50 -23.26 33.05
CA TYR A 223 -16.51 -22.47 31.80
C TYR A 223 -15.19 -22.67 31.04
N SER A 224 -14.97 -23.91 30.61
CA SER A 224 -14.01 -24.30 29.58
C SER A 224 -14.52 -23.78 28.22
N TYR A 225 -14.44 -22.48 28.01
CA TYR A 225 -14.51 -21.93 26.65
C TYR A 225 -13.14 -22.14 25.99
N GLY A 226 -12.95 -23.32 25.39
CA GLY A 226 -11.97 -23.52 24.31
C GLY A 226 -10.49 -23.55 24.69
N GLY A 227 -10.08 -24.54 25.48
CA GLY A 227 -8.98 -25.45 25.11
C GLY A 227 -7.52 -24.97 25.04
N ALA A 228 -7.16 -23.72 25.33
CA ALA A 228 -5.75 -23.31 25.21
C ALA A 228 -5.21 -22.37 26.32
N VAL A 229 -6.03 -21.89 27.24
CA VAL A 229 -5.61 -20.91 28.24
C VAL A 229 -5.83 -21.50 29.62
N GLY A 230 -4.75 -21.64 30.39
CA GLY A 230 -4.74 -22.37 31.66
C GLY A 230 -5.85 -21.93 32.61
N SER A 231 -6.44 -22.89 33.31
CA SER A 231 -7.38 -22.62 34.40
C SER A 231 -6.69 -21.77 35.47
N TYR A 232 -7.11 -20.52 35.61
CA TYR A 232 -6.64 -19.66 36.69
C TYR A 232 -7.41 -20.04 37.95
N THR A 233 -6.75 -20.77 38.84
CA THR A 233 -7.24 -21.02 40.19
C THR A 233 -6.65 -19.95 41.11
N PHE A 234 -7.52 -19.23 41.83
CA PHE A 234 -7.09 -18.35 42.90
C PHE A 234 -7.09 -19.12 44.21
N ASP A 235 -6.06 -18.94 45.04
CA ASP A 235 -5.95 -19.64 46.33
C ASP A 235 -6.87 -19.03 47.40
N SER A 236 -7.28 -17.77 47.20
CA SER A 236 -8.15 -17.06 48.13
C SER A 236 -8.87 -15.89 47.44
N CYS A 237 -9.97 -15.42 48.05
CA CYS A 237 -10.63 -14.19 47.60
C CYS A 237 -9.73 -12.95 47.68
N ALA A 238 -8.82 -12.92 48.64
CA ALA A 238 -7.85 -11.83 48.75
C ALA A 238 -6.92 -11.78 47.52
N ASP A 239 -6.62 -12.91 46.90
CA ASP A 239 -5.78 -12.95 45.71
C ASP A 239 -6.53 -12.53 44.45
N VAL A 240 -7.84 -12.82 44.35
CA VAL A 240 -8.71 -12.24 43.32
C VAL A 240 -8.74 -10.71 43.45
N ASP A 241 -8.93 -10.20 44.66
CA ASP A 241 -9.01 -8.75 44.90
C ASP A 241 -7.67 -8.06 44.58
N LYS A 242 -6.54 -8.65 44.99
CA LYS A 242 -5.20 -8.17 44.57
C LYS A 242 -5.05 -8.18 43.06
N TRP A 243 -5.51 -9.22 42.39
CA TRP A 243 -5.42 -9.34 40.93
C TRP A 243 -6.26 -8.28 40.21
N VAL A 244 -7.51 -8.05 40.61
CA VAL A 244 -8.37 -7.00 40.03
C VAL A 244 -7.76 -5.62 40.23
N ASN A 245 -7.27 -5.32 41.45
CA ASN A 245 -6.59 -4.06 41.72
C ASN A 245 -5.30 -3.91 40.93
N HIS A 246 -4.55 -4.99 40.72
CA HIS A 246 -3.38 -4.99 39.85
C HIS A 246 -3.75 -4.68 38.40
N LEU A 247 -4.79 -5.31 37.84
CA LEU A 247 -5.29 -4.99 36.49
C LEU A 247 -5.71 -3.53 36.34
N TRP A 248 -6.44 -3.01 37.34
CA TRP A 248 -6.84 -1.62 37.36
C TRP A 248 -5.63 -0.69 37.34
N SER A 249 -4.59 -0.99 38.11
CA SER A 249 -3.35 -0.20 38.14
C SER A 249 -2.63 -0.18 36.77
N LEU A 250 -2.76 -1.25 35.97
CA LEU A 250 -2.19 -1.35 34.64
C LEU A 250 -3.02 -0.65 33.56
N LYS A 251 -4.29 -0.33 33.82
CA LYS A 251 -5.22 0.25 32.84
C LYS A 251 -4.63 1.47 32.13
N SER A 252 -4.16 2.47 32.89
CA SER A 252 -3.65 3.72 32.30
C SER A 252 -2.47 3.49 31.37
N LYS A 253 -1.54 2.61 31.76
CA LYS A 253 -0.39 2.24 30.92
C LYS A 253 -0.85 1.51 29.66
N ARG A 254 -1.80 0.58 29.78
CA ARG A 254 -2.34 -0.17 28.63
C ARG A 254 -3.05 0.74 27.64
N VAL A 255 -3.95 1.61 28.11
CA VAL A 255 -4.65 2.60 27.28
C VAL A 255 -3.66 3.50 26.56
N THR A 256 -2.66 4.03 27.27
CA THR A 256 -1.66 4.95 26.67
C THR A 256 -0.87 4.26 25.56
N THR A 257 -0.33 3.06 25.81
CA THR A 257 0.44 2.31 24.81
C THR A 257 -0.42 1.97 23.59
N LEU A 258 -1.66 1.52 23.80
CA LEU A 258 -2.54 1.15 22.70
C LEU A 258 -3.06 2.35 21.91
N MET A 259 -3.27 3.49 22.57
CA MET A 259 -3.56 4.75 21.89
C MET A 259 -2.43 5.17 20.97
N VAL A 260 -1.16 5.00 21.37
CA VAL A 260 -0.02 5.22 20.46
C VAL A 260 -0.11 4.28 19.26
N GLY A 261 -0.46 3.01 19.47
CA GLY A 261 -0.72 2.06 18.38
C GLY A 261 -1.82 2.52 17.42
N VAL A 262 -2.94 3.02 17.95
CA VAL A 262 -4.06 3.57 17.17
C VAL A 262 -3.62 4.82 16.38
N VAL A 263 -2.86 5.73 16.98
CA VAL A 263 -2.32 6.90 16.26
C VAL A 263 -1.41 6.46 15.12
N CYS A 264 -0.49 5.51 15.37
CA CYS A 264 0.34 4.93 14.32
C CYS A 264 -0.48 4.29 13.19
N GLN A 265 -1.60 3.65 13.52
CA GLN A 265 -2.49 3.03 12.53
C GLN A 265 -3.08 4.09 11.58
N TYR A 266 -3.61 5.18 12.12
CA TYR A 266 -4.17 6.26 11.30
C TYR A 266 -3.08 7.05 10.55
N LEU A 267 -1.90 7.23 11.12
CA LEU A 267 -0.76 7.81 10.41
C LEU A 267 -0.34 6.94 9.22
N SER A 268 -0.26 5.62 9.40
CA SER A 268 0.04 4.67 8.33
C SER A 268 -1.04 4.72 7.23
N MET A 269 -2.31 4.80 7.62
CA MET A 269 -3.42 4.98 6.68
C MET A 269 -3.24 6.26 5.83
N VAL A 270 -2.94 7.41 6.45
CA VAL A 270 -2.69 8.66 5.72
C VAL A 270 -1.48 8.55 4.79
N LEU A 271 -0.39 7.92 5.24
CA LEU A 271 0.79 7.70 4.41
C LEU A 271 0.47 6.85 3.18
N HIS A 272 -0.29 5.77 3.32
CA HIS A 272 -0.72 4.95 2.20
C HIS A 272 -1.68 5.68 1.26
N LEU A 273 -2.55 6.56 1.77
CA LEU A 273 -3.40 7.41 0.94
C LEU A 273 -2.56 8.36 0.08
N ILE A 274 -1.55 9.01 0.67
CA ILE A 274 -0.64 9.90 -0.05
C ILE A 274 0.11 9.11 -1.14
N LEU A 275 0.65 7.95 -0.79
CA LEU A 275 1.36 7.06 -1.74
C LEU A 275 0.46 6.58 -2.87
N PHE A 276 -0.81 6.25 -2.57
CA PHE A 276 -1.82 5.90 -3.56
C PHE A 276 -2.08 7.05 -4.54
N ILE A 277 -2.28 8.27 -4.05
CA ILE A 277 -2.49 9.46 -4.91
C ILE A 277 -1.30 9.65 -5.84
N TRP A 278 -0.07 9.55 -5.33
CA TRP A 278 1.14 9.63 -6.15
C TRP A 278 1.21 8.52 -7.20
N ALA A 279 0.86 7.29 -6.84
CA ALA A 279 0.85 6.17 -7.77
C ALA A 279 -0.20 6.36 -8.90
N CYS A 280 -1.34 6.98 -8.59
CA CYS A 280 -2.34 7.38 -9.59
C CYS A 280 -1.78 8.46 -10.54
N VAL A 281 -1.13 9.49 -10.00
CA VAL A 281 -0.48 10.55 -10.80
C VAL A 281 0.60 9.96 -11.72
N ASP A 282 1.42 9.05 -11.23
CA ASP A 282 2.43 8.37 -12.05
C ASP A 282 1.82 7.51 -13.15
N THR A 283 0.71 6.83 -12.84
CA THR A 283 -0.03 6.03 -13.83
C THR A 283 -0.59 6.93 -14.92
N HIS A 284 -1.19 8.07 -14.57
CA HIS A 284 -1.71 9.05 -15.52
C HIS A 284 -0.59 9.59 -16.42
N ARG A 285 0.48 10.10 -15.82
CA ARG A 285 1.65 10.63 -16.54
C ARG A 285 2.28 9.59 -17.47
N ARG A 286 2.37 8.33 -17.03
CA ARG A 286 2.86 7.23 -17.87
C ARG A 286 1.96 6.98 -19.06
N ASN A 287 0.64 7.07 -18.90
CA ASN A 287 -0.30 6.87 -19.98
C ASN A 287 -0.25 8.03 -20.98
N GLU A 288 -0.14 9.28 -20.51
CA GLU A 288 0.07 10.44 -21.40
C GLU A 288 1.35 10.32 -22.23
N ASN A 289 2.45 9.91 -21.60
CA ASN A 289 3.74 9.70 -22.28
C ASN A 289 3.73 8.53 -23.28
N LYS A 290 2.77 7.60 -23.19
CA LYS A 290 2.57 6.55 -24.21
C LYS A 290 1.83 7.12 -25.41
N VAL A 291 0.75 7.85 -25.16
CA VAL A 291 -0.06 8.46 -26.22
C VAL A 291 0.79 9.43 -27.04
N SER A 292 1.66 10.22 -26.42
CA SER A 292 2.56 11.13 -27.15
C SER A 292 3.53 10.37 -28.06
N LYS A 293 4.10 9.26 -27.60
CA LYS A 293 5.02 8.43 -28.41
C LYS A 293 4.32 7.70 -29.54
N ASP A 294 3.12 7.19 -29.31
CA ASP A 294 2.34 6.54 -30.36
C ASP A 294 1.91 7.56 -31.42
N ALA A 295 1.59 8.79 -31.02
CA ALA A 295 1.34 9.90 -31.94
C ALA A 295 2.60 10.30 -32.73
N GLU A 296 3.77 10.34 -32.08
CA GLU A 296 5.06 10.58 -32.75
C GLU A 296 5.37 9.47 -33.77
N LEU A 297 5.17 8.20 -33.40
CA LEU A 297 5.37 7.06 -34.31
C LEU A 297 4.41 7.12 -35.50
N LEU A 298 3.14 7.46 -35.27
CA LEU A 298 2.14 7.60 -36.32
C LEU A 298 2.45 8.79 -37.24
N ALA A 299 2.87 9.93 -36.70
CA ALA A 299 3.32 11.07 -37.50
C ALA A 299 4.56 10.71 -38.34
N THR A 300 5.51 9.96 -37.76
CA THR A 300 6.70 9.49 -38.47
C THR A 300 6.35 8.51 -39.60
N ASP A 301 5.39 7.61 -39.38
CA ASP A 301 4.91 6.68 -40.39
C ASP A 301 4.19 7.40 -41.54
N ILE A 302 3.36 8.41 -41.25
CA ILE A 302 2.69 9.24 -42.26
C ILE A 302 3.73 9.98 -43.12
N VAL A 303 4.72 10.63 -42.49
CA VAL A 303 5.78 11.34 -43.21
C VAL A 303 6.56 10.37 -44.12
N MET A 304 6.92 9.19 -43.61
CA MET A 304 7.60 8.17 -44.40
C MET A 304 6.76 7.65 -45.57
N LYS A 305 5.44 7.51 -45.40
CA LYS A 305 4.52 7.13 -46.48
C LYS A 305 4.34 8.24 -47.52
N MET A 306 4.28 9.50 -47.11
CA MET A 306 4.21 10.65 -48.03
C MET A 306 5.47 10.78 -48.89
N ILE A 307 6.64 10.50 -48.31
CA ILE A 307 7.91 10.46 -49.05
C ILE A 307 7.92 9.29 -50.05
N LYS A 308 7.51 8.08 -49.63
CA LYS A 308 7.52 6.89 -50.50
C LYS A 308 6.51 6.96 -51.65
N SER A 309 5.36 7.60 -51.45
CA SER A 309 4.31 7.71 -52.47
C SER A 309 4.60 8.80 -53.52
N GLY A 310 5.66 9.59 -53.36
CA GLY A 310 5.97 10.71 -54.25
C GLY A 310 4.99 11.88 -54.13
N ALA A 311 4.07 11.83 -53.16
CA ALA A 311 3.15 12.94 -52.86
C ALA A 311 3.90 14.17 -52.33
N VAL A 312 5.07 13.97 -51.76
CA VAL A 312 6.03 15.03 -51.43
C VAL A 312 7.24 14.84 -52.33
N VAL A 313 7.26 15.55 -53.46
CA VAL A 313 8.48 15.68 -54.28
C VAL A 313 9.37 16.70 -53.56
N PRO A 314 10.51 16.30 -52.95
CA PRO A 314 11.45 17.27 -52.43
C PRO A 314 11.85 18.19 -53.57
N GLY A 315 11.67 19.50 -53.37
CA GLY A 315 11.93 20.49 -54.42
C GLY A 315 13.37 20.30 -54.96
N PRO A 316 13.58 20.40 -56.29
CA PRO A 316 14.83 19.99 -56.95
C PRO A 316 16.12 20.68 -56.46
N ASN A 317 16.03 21.67 -55.58
CA ASN A 317 17.18 22.38 -55.01
C ASN A 317 17.38 22.21 -53.48
N GLN A 318 16.64 21.32 -52.80
CA GLN A 318 16.76 21.14 -51.34
C GLN A 318 17.65 19.96 -50.87
N SER A 319 18.16 19.14 -51.79
CA SER A 319 18.95 17.94 -51.44
C SER A 319 20.27 18.25 -50.73
N THR A 320 20.84 19.46 -50.88
CA THR A 320 22.12 19.83 -50.23
C THR A 320 21.95 20.36 -48.79
N ALA A 321 20.80 20.93 -48.44
CA ALA A 321 20.62 21.53 -47.11
C ALA A 321 20.21 20.48 -46.06
N GLN A 322 19.36 19.52 -46.43
CA GLN A 322 18.74 18.62 -45.46
C GLN A 322 19.68 17.51 -44.96
N GLN A 323 20.71 17.15 -45.73
CA GLN A 323 21.70 16.15 -45.31
C GLN A 323 22.65 16.68 -44.22
N SER A 324 22.85 18.01 -44.15
CA SER A 324 23.67 18.64 -43.09
C SER A 324 22.98 18.72 -41.73
N LEU A 325 21.64 18.70 -41.69
CA LEU A 325 20.87 18.79 -40.43
C LEU A 325 20.72 17.44 -39.72
N LEU A 326 20.70 16.33 -40.47
CA LEU A 326 20.68 14.98 -39.88
C LEU A 326 22.07 14.47 -39.49
N GLN A 327 23.14 14.98 -40.13
CA GLN A 327 24.50 14.56 -39.80
C GLN A 327 25.16 15.39 -38.68
N ASN A 328 24.55 16.51 -38.28
CA ASN A 328 25.15 17.46 -37.31
C ASN A 328 24.27 17.76 -36.08
N ALA A 329 23.43 16.82 -35.66
CA ALA A 329 22.75 16.88 -34.35
C ALA A 329 23.69 16.65 -33.14
N GLN A 330 25.00 16.89 -33.31
CA GLN A 330 25.93 17.17 -32.22
C GLN A 330 26.04 18.69 -32.07
N MET A 331 25.09 19.30 -31.35
CA MET A 331 25.21 20.71 -30.99
C MET A 331 26.35 20.91 -29.97
N PRO A 332 27.31 21.83 -30.23
CA PRO A 332 28.18 22.36 -29.19
C PRO A 332 27.35 23.21 -28.22
N GLN A 333 27.52 22.97 -26.92
CA GLN A 333 27.02 23.80 -25.84
C GLN A 333 27.72 25.18 -25.86
N GLY A 334 27.26 26.08 -26.73
CA GLY A 334 27.70 27.47 -26.77
C GLY A 334 26.51 28.39 -26.50
N TRP A 335 26.44 28.90 -25.27
CA TRP A 335 25.46 29.88 -24.84
C TRP A 335 25.61 31.17 -25.66
N MET A 336 24.69 31.43 -26.58
CA MET A 336 24.45 32.79 -27.08
C MET A 336 22.97 33.15 -26.89
N PRO A 337 22.67 34.29 -26.25
CA PRO A 337 21.30 34.76 -26.09
C PRO A 337 20.75 35.19 -27.45
N VAL A 338 19.76 34.46 -27.96
CA VAL A 338 19.00 34.84 -29.15
C VAL A 338 18.03 35.97 -28.75
N PRO A 339 17.99 37.09 -29.47
CA PRO A 339 17.03 38.16 -29.20
C PRO A 339 15.60 37.66 -29.42
N MET A 340 14.79 37.77 -28.37
CA MET A 340 13.35 37.46 -28.39
C MET A 340 12.64 38.38 -29.38
N ALA A 341 12.08 37.79 -30.45
CA ALA A 341 11.07 38.45 -31.25
C ALA A 341 9.74 38.50 -30.45
N PRO A 342 8.98 39.60 -30.51
CA PRO A 342 7.70 39.71 -29.82
C PRO A 342 6.71 38.68 -30.36
N GLN A 343 6.13 37.88 -29.47
CA GLN A 343 5.07 36.93 -29.81
C GLN A 343 3.81 37.68 -30.27
N PRO A 344 3.16 37.24 -31.37
CA PRO A 344 1.84 37.74 -31.74
C PRO A 344 0.81 37.31 -30.69
N ALA A 345 -0.04 38.25 -30.30
CA ALA A 345 -1.11 38.06 -29.33
C ALA A 345 -2.08 36.97 -29.81
N MET A 346 -2.09 35.82 -29.12
CA MET A 346 -3.10 34.81 -29.31
C MET A 346 -4.40 35.27 -28.64
N VAL A 347 -5.39 35.58 -29.48
CA VAL A 347 -6.79 35.74 -29.09
C VAL A 347 -7.28 34.38 -28.59
N GLY A 348 -7.51 34.29 -27.27
CA GLY A 348 -7.97 33.06 -26.64
C GLY A 348 -9.42 32.73 -27.01
N PRO A 349 -9.78 31.44 -27.12
CA PRO A 349 -11.15 31.02 -27.32
C PRO A 349 -11.99 31.29 -26.07
N GLU A 350 -13.11 31.97 -26.33
CA GLU A 350 -14.23 32.26 -25.47
C GLU A 350 -14.66 31.03 -24.65
N LYS A 351 -14.54 31.12 -23.31
CA LYS A 351 -15.06 30.09 -22.41
C LYS A 351 -16.58 30.20 -22.37
N GLY A 352 -17.22 29.31 -23.13
CA GLY A 352 -18.65 29.05 -23.06
C GLY A 352 -19.07 28.66 -21.64
N GLU A 353 -19.95 29.48 -21.12
CA GLU A 353 -20.78 29.34 -19.92
C GLU A 353 -21.62 28.04 -19.99
N VAL A 354 -21.45 27.16 -19.00
CA VAL A 354 -22.40 26.08 -18.72
C VAL A 354 -22.75 26.11 -17.25
N SER A 355 -23.75 26.93 -16.94
CA SER A 355 -24.62 26.84 -15.78
C SER A 355 -25.90 26.09 -16.16
N ARG A 356 -26.49 25.37 -15.18
CA ARG A 356 -27.64 24.43 -15.21
C ARG A 356 -27.14 22.98 -15.28
N PHE A 357 -27.34 22.13 -14.28
CA PHE A 357 -28.60 21.81 -13.61
C PHE A 357 -28.44 21.48 -12.11
N ALA A 358 -29.60 21.56 -11.45
CA ALA A 358 -30.00 21.28 -10.07
C ALA A 358 -29.28 20.15 -9.33
#